data_AF-A0A553QJX6-F1
#
_entry.id   AF-A0A553QJX6-F1
#
_cell.length_a   1.000
_cell.length_b   1.000
_cell.length_c   1.000
_cell.angle_alpha   90.00
_cell.angle_beta   90.00
_cell.angle_gamma   90.00
#
_symmetry.space_group_name_H-M   'P 1'
#
loop_
_entity.id
_entity.type
_entity.pdbx_description
1 polymer ?
#
loop_
_entity_poly.entity_id
_entity_poly.type
_entity_poly.pdbx_seq_one_letter_code
_entity_poly.pdbx_strand_id
1 'polypeptide(L)'
;MRRLCAIVPLLLCLSTRATRAANQIDVLRSLEFSENIKGVSVEGGLCTQRKDGSQADLAYRIEQKIQLSAPTKQLFPGKENHLFLQNTHATVCDVYSDQLFAFLTIDSTFPKDFSLMTTVKAKRNSHSFLLSLYDEEGIQQLGLEIGRSPTFLYSDHNWQPAPEIYPLFKKINLADGKWHRIAYSVEAKSVTLYLDCKKVQTLELIRGDRPVVSTDGVIVFGTRLLDEEVFEGEIQQLLLVDDPKAAADYCQDYIPDCDRPLPYSTLTLNPKIMTR
;
A
#
# COMPACT_ATOMS: atom_id res chain seq x y z
N MET A 1 4.65 -66.03 14.17
CA MET A 1 3.86 -65.49 13.02
C MET A 1 2.89 -64.46 13.61
N ARG A 2 3.25 -63.17 13.64
CA ARG A 2 2.90 -62.11 12.68
C ARG A 2 1.39 -61.88 12.47
N ARG A 3 0.94 -60.67 12.90
CA ARG A 3 -0.13 -59.78 12.37
C ARG A 3 -1.58 -60.10 12.83
N LEU A 4 -2.47 -59.14 13.14
CA LEU A 4 -2.58 -57.71 12.81
C LEU A 4 -3.10 -56.89 14.00
N CYS A 5 -2.56 -55.69 14.19
CA CYS A 5 -3.21 -54.57 14.88
C CYS A 5 -3.64 -53.59 13.78
N ALA A 6 -4.93 -53.35 13.60
CA ALA A 6 -5.45 -52.35 12.67
C ALA A 6 -6.21 -51.29 13.47
N ILE A 7 -5.46 -50.30 13.96
CA ILE A 7 -5.99 -49.03 14.44
C ILE A 7 -6.06 -48.14 13.19
N VAL A 8 -7.27 -47.79 12.76
CA VAL A 8 -7.49 -46.77 11.72
C VAL A 8 -7.31 -45.41 12.37
N PRO A 9 -6.33 -44.58 11.98
CA PRO A 9 -6.29 -43.19 12.42
C PRO A 9 -7.20 -42.35 11.52
N LEU A 10 -8.04 -41.59 12.21
CA LEU A 10 -8.79 -40.41 11.79
C LEU A 10 -7.98 -39.49 10.85
N LEU A 11 -8.27 -39.52 9.54
CA LEU A 11 -7.89 -38.43 8.63
C LEU A 11 -8.98 -37.36 8.65
N LEU A 12 -8.96 -36.50 9.66
CA LEU A 12 -9.49 -35.15 9.51
C LEU A 12 -8.41 -34.36 8.76
N CYS A 13 -8.54 -34.26 7.43
CA CYS A 13 -7.79 -33.25 6.66
C CYS A 13 -8.29 -31.87 7.08
N LEU A 14 -7.82 -31.35 8.22
CA LEU A 14 -7.74 -29.91 8.41
C LEU A 14 -6.74 -29.42 7.36
N SER A 15 -7.28 -28.87 6.28
CA SER A 15 -6.54 -27.96 5.42
C SER A 15 -6.13 -26.76 6.26
N THR A 16 -5.00 -26.85 6.95
CA THR A 16 -4.29 -25.67 7.42
C THR A 16 -3.69 -25.03 6.16
N ARG A 17 -4.47 -24.19 5.48
CA ARG A 17 -3.86 -23.18 4.62
C ARG A 17 -2.94 -22.38 5.55
N ALA A 18 -1.64 -22.54 5.38
CA ALA A 18 -0.69 -21.58 5.91
C ALA A 18 -1.09 -20.23 5.31
N THR A 19 -1.75 -19.38 6.09
CA THR A 19 -1.97 -17.99 5.74
C THR A 19 -0.59 -17.35 5.78
N ARG A 20 0.06 -17.26 4.62
CA ARG A 20 1.22 -16.38 4.46
C ARG A 20 0.74 -15.00 4.88
N ALA A 21 1.33 -14.43 5.94
CA ALA A 21 1.11 -13.02 6.22
C ALA A 21 1.56 -12.26 4.98
N ALA A 22 0.64 -11.55 4.33
CA ALA A 22 0.97 -10.73 3.17
C ALA A 22 1.96 -9.65 3.60
N ASN A 23 2.99 -9.39 2.79
CA ASN A 23 3.88 -8.28 3.06
C ASN A 23 3.14 -7.00 2.68
N GLN A 24 2.97 -6.13 3.67
CA GLN A 24 2.28 -4.85 3.53
C GLN A 24 3.29 -3.71 3.74
N ILE A 25 3.27 -2.76 2.82
CA ILE A 25 4.03 -1.51 2.91
C ILE A 25 3.05 -0.38 3.18
N ASP A 26 3.26 0.32 4.29
CA ASP A 26 2.60 1.59 4.59
C ASP A 26 3.40 2.73 3.97
N VAL A 27 2.90 3.23 2.83
CA VAL A 27 3.60 4.25 2.03
C VAL A 27 3.71 5.57 2.79
N LEU A 28 2.70 5.94 3.59
CA LEU A 28 2.75 7.18 4.37
C LEU A 28 3.87 7.08 5.42
N ARG A 29 3.98 5.94 6.09
CA ARG A 29 5.05 5.69 7.05
C ARG A 29 6.42 5.68 6.37
N SER A 30 6.55 5.02 5.22
CA SER A 30 7.82 4.97 4.48
C SER A 30 8.26 6.34 3.95
N LEU A 31 7.33 7.25 3.67
CA LEU A 31 7.60 8.64 3.30
C LEU A 31 7.75 9.58 4.50
N GLU A 32 7.77 9.03 5.72
CA GLU A 32 7.88 9.80 6.98
C GLU A 32 6.82 10.91 7.10
N PHE A 33 5.62 10.64 6.59
CA PHE A 33 4.51 11.58 6.63
C PHE A 33 4.20 11.96 8.08
N SER A 34 4.16 13.26 8.39
CA SER A 34 3.94 13.76 9.76
C SER A 34 3.36 15.17 9.79
N GLU A 35 2.80 15.57 10.95
CA GLU A 35 2.29 16.93 11.21
C GLU A 35 3.36 18.03 11.20
N ASN A 36 4.64 17.66 11.23
CA ASN A 36 5.76 18.62 11.18
C ASN A 36 6.00 19.14 9.75
N ILE A 37 5.39 18.52 8.76
CA ILE A 37 5.51 18.93 7.35
C ILE A 37 4.61 20.14 7.14
N LYS A 38 5.17 21.20 6.53
CA LYS A 38 4.41 22.42 6.23
C LYS A 38 3.20 22.10 5.35
N GLY A 39 2.02 22.55 5.79
CA GLY A 39 0.77 22.32 5.07
C GLY A 39 0.10 20.98 5.37
N VAL A 40 0.65 20.21 6.32
CA VAL A 40 0.06 18.99 6.86
C VAL A 40 -0.45 19.24 8.29
N SER A 41 -1.68 18.81 8.58
CA SER A 41 -2.22 18.73 9.94
C SER A 41 -2.85 17.35 10.19
N VAL A 42 -3.13 17.04 11.46
CA VAL A 42 -3.85 15.80 11.84
C VAL A 42 -5.29 16.16 12.18
N GLU A 43 -6.23 15.41 11.60
CA GLU A 43 -7.67 15.60 11.72
C GLU A 43 -8.37 14.25 11.96
N GLY A 44 -9.68 14.30 12.21
CA GLY A 44 -10.51 13.08 12.27
C GLY A 44 -10.57 12.38 10.91
N GLY A 45 -10.35 11.07 10.90
CA GLY A 45 -10.38 10.22 9.72
C GLY A 45 -11.79 9.80 9.30
N LEU A 46 -11.86 8.67 8.60
CA LEU A 46 -13.09 8.07 8.07
C LEU A 46 -14.15 7.89 9.17
N CYS A 47 -13.76 7.32 10.32
CA CYS A 47 -14.63 7.14 11.46
C CYS A 47 -14.30 8.14 12.56
N THR A 48 -15.16 9.14 12.77
CA THR A 48 -15.02 10.12 13.87
C THR A 48 -15.41 9.56 15.23
N GLN A 49 -16.10 8.41 15.26
CA GLN A 49 -16.45 7.67 16.46
C GLN A 49 -16.63 6.20 16.11
N ARG A 50 -16.02 5.30 16.89
CA ARG A 50 -16.24 3.85 16.76
C ARG A 50 -17.13 3.33 17.89
N LYS A 51 -17.94 2.29 17.59
CA LYS A 51 -18.98 1.77 18.52
C LYS A 51 -18.41 1.07 19.76
N ASP A 52 -17.21 0.55 19.68
CA ASP A 52 -16.48 -0.06 20.81
C ASP A 52 -15.94 0.98 21.80
N GLY A 53 -16.17 2.27 21.54
CA GLY A 53 -15.64 3.37 22.35
C GLY A 53 -14.18 3.68 22.05
N SER A 54 -13.57 3.08 21.02
CA SER A 54 -12.22 3.45 20.60
C SER A 54 -12.17 4.90 20.13
N GLN A 55 -10.97 5.48 20.18
CA GLN A 55 -10.74 6.83 19.67
C GLN A 55 -11.13 6.94 18.18
N ALA A 56 -11.45 8.16 17.77
CA ALA A 56 -11.66 8.50 16.37
C ALA A 56 -10.45 8.05 15.54
N ASP A 57 -10.72 7.66 14.29
CA ASP A 57 -9.68 7.48 13.29
C ASP A 57 -8.92 8.80 13.15
N LEU A 58 -7.63 8.71 12.82
CA LEU A 58 -6.79 9.87 12.53
C LEU A 58 -6.44 9.86 11.05
N ALA A 59 -6.40 11.04 10.46
CA ALA A 59 -5.97 11.27 9.09
C ALA A 59 -5.07 12.50 9.00
N TYR A 60 -4.25 12.54 7.97
CA TYR A 60 -3.54 13.75 7.60
C TYR A 60 -4.40 14.60 6.68
N ARG A 61 -4.55 15.88 7.00
CA ARG A 61 -5.09 16.89 6.08
C ARG A 61 -3.94 17.62 5.39
N ILE A 62 -4.06 17.78 4.08
CA ILE A 62 -3.11 18.45 3.21
C ILE A 62 -3.82 19.66 2.59
N GLU A 63 -3.39 20.86 2.97
CA GLU A 63 -3.98 22.13 2.52
C GLU A 63 -3.08 22.92 1.56
N GLN A 64 -1.82 22.49 1.40
CA GLN A 64 -0.83 23.15 0.54
C GLN A 64 -0.12 22.12 -0.33
N LYS A 65 0.56 22.62 -1.36
CA LYS A 65 1.46 21.83 -2.20
C LYS A 65 2.54 21.20 -1.32
N ILE A 66 2.44 19.89 -1.13
CA ILE A 66 3.52 19.05 -0.60
C ILE A 66 3.97 18.09 -1.71
N GLN A 67 5.28 17.89 -1.77
CA GLN A 67 5.87 16.86 -2.62
C GLN A 67 6.83 16.09 -1.72
N LEU A 68 6.42 14.88 -1.34
CA LEU A 68 7.25 13.97 -0.58
C LEU A 68 7.71 12.87 -1.52
N SER A 69 8.99 12.54 -1.46
CA SER A 69 9.55 11.46 -2.24
C SER A 69 10.56 10.66 -1.44
N ALA A 70 10.72 9.40 -1.82
CA ALA A 70 11.76 8.52 -1.31
C ALA A 70 12.29 7.64 -2.45
N PRO A 71 13.54 7.13 -2.36
CA PRO A 71 14.02 6.07 -3.23
C PRO A 71 13.07 4.86 -3.15
N THR A 72 12.63 4.32 -4.29
CA THR A 72 11.70 3.18 -4.29
C THR A 72 12.32 1.95 -3.60
N LYS A 73 13.66 1.80 -3.66
CA LYS A 73 14.42 0.79 -2.90
C LYS A 73 14.27 0.87 -1.39
N GLN A 74 13.91 2.02 -0.81
CA GLN A 74 13.64 2.09 0.63
C GLN A 74 12.40 1.27 1.01
N LEU A 75 11.41 1.21 0.11
CA LEU A 75 10.19 0.41 0.27
C LEU A 75 10.40 -1.04 -0.21
N PHE A 76 11.27 -1.22 -1.21
CA PHE A 76 11.54 -2.50 -1.87
C PHE A 76 13.05 -2.71 -2.04
N PRO A 77 13.80 -3.06 -0.97
CA PRO A 77 15.26 -3.16 -1.01
C PRO A 77 15.75 -4.34 -1.86
N GLY A 78 14.84 -5.22 -2.32
CA GLY A 78 15.18 -6.36 -3.16
C GLY A 78 16.08 -7.36 -2.44
N LYS A 79 16.77 -8.18 -3.24
CA LYS A 79 17.79 -9.13 -2.77
C LYS A 79 19.17 -8.60 -3.12
N GLU A 80 19.55 -7.42 -2.65
CA GLU A 80 20.95 -7.02 -2.80
C GLU A 80 21.82 -7.84 -1.85
N ASN A 81 22.87 -8.43 -2.42
CA ASN A 81 23.72 -9.45 -1.80
C ASN A 81 24.27 -9.00 -0.44
N HIS A 82 23.81 -9.64 0.63
CA HIS A 82 24.44 -9.69 1.95
C HIS A 82 25.83 -10.40 1.94
N LEU A 83 26.57 -10.34 0.83
CA LEU A 83 27.93 -10.91 0.71
C LEU A 83 29.04 -9.92 1.12
N PHE A 84 28.70 -8.69 1.54
CA PHE A 84 29.69 -7.68 1.90
C PHE A 84 30.06 -7.58 3.39
N LEU A 85 29.61 -8.51 4.24
CA LEU A 85 30.08 -8.62 5.64
C LEU A 85 30.48 -10.06 6.02
N GLN A 86 31.21 -10.77 5.18
CA GLN A 86 31.86 -12.04 5.60
C GLN A 86 33.38 -11.97 5.76
N ASN A 87 33.99 -10.79 5.64
CA ASN A 87 35.44 -10.66 5.79
C ASN A 87 35.85 -9.64 6.85
N THR A 88 35.51 -9.92 8.12
CA THR A 88 36.30 -9.49 9.28
C THR A 88 36.08 -10.50 10.40
N HIS A 89 37.13 -11.24 10.76
CA HIS A 89 37.19 -12.00 12.00
C HIS A 89 36.93 -11.07 13.18
N ALA A 90 35.76 -11.16 13.81
CA ALA A 90 35.51 -10.51 15.09
C ALA A 90 34.69 -11.45 15.99
N THR A 91 35.42 -12.12 16.87
CA THR A 91 34.96 -12.55 18.18
C THR A 91 34.17 -11.41 18.83
N VAL A 92 32.86 -11.58 19.02
CA VAL A 92 32.05 -11.13 20.18
C VAL A 92 30.64 -11.70 19.92
N CYS A 93 30.35 -12.87 20.51
CA CYS A 93 29.02 -13.10 21.02
C CYS A 93 28.89 -12.26 22.29
N ASP A 94 27.70 -11.68 22.49
CA ASP A 94 27.24 -10.91 23.65
C ASP A 94 27.16 -9.40 23.45
N VAL A 95 25.93 -8.92 23.68
CA VAL A 95 25.44 -7.53 23.79
C VAL A 95 24.89 -6.91 22.49
N TYR A 96 23.57 -6.62 22.52
CA TYR A 96 22.66 -6.04 21.50
C TYR A 96 21.78 -7.02 20.70
N SER A 97 20.92 -7.75 21.42
CA SER A 97 19.94 -8.70 20.86
C SER A 97 18.59 -8.09 20.41
N ASP A 98 18.33 -6.78 20.59
CA ASP A 98 17.03 -6.17 20.23
C ASP A 98 17.06 -5.21 19.03
N GLN A 99 18.25 -4.85 18.51
CA GLN A 99 18.37 -4.01 17.30
C GLN A 99 18.86 -4.76 16.05
N LEU A 100 19.36 -6.00 16.21
CA LEU A 100 19.87 -6.78 15.09
C LEU A 100 18.78 -7.60 14.35
N PHE A 101 17.61 -7.82 14.97
CA PHE A 101 16.48 -8.50 14.32
C PHE A 101 15.69 -7.60 13.35
N ALA A 102 15.91 -6.28 13.37
CA ALA A 102 15.40 -5.37 12.34
C ALA A 102 16.15 -5.50 11.00
N PHE A 103 17.28 -6.21 10.97
CA PHE A 103 18.02 -6.61 9.77
C PHE A 103 17.63 -8.01 9.26
N LEU A 104 16.49 -8.57 9.69
CA LEU A 104 15.78 -9.51 8.83
C LEU A 104 15.21 -8.69 7.67
N THR A 105 16.07 -8.45 6.68
CA THR A 105 15.79 -7.71 5.47
C THR A 105 14.47 -8.19 4.91
N ILE A 106 13.52 -7.27 4.74
CA ILE A 106 12.37 -7.53 3.89
C ILE A 106 12.96 -7.72 2.49
N ASP A 107 13.25 -8.97 2.11
CA ASP A 107 13.61 -9.38 0.75
C ASP A 107 12.37 -9.17 -0.15
N SER A 108 11.92 -7.93 -0.29
CA SER A 108 10.79 -7.57 -1.13
C SER A 108 11.31 -6.86 -2.37
N THR A 109 11.23 -7.58 -3.48
CA THR A 109 11.15 -6.94 -4.79
C THR A 109 9.74 -6.36 -4.95
N PHE A 110 9.57 -5.38 -5.86
CA PHE A 110 8.24 -4.92 -6.20
C PHE A 110 7.37 -6.13 -6.66
N PRO A 111 6.17 -6.32 -6.10
CA PRO A 111 5.37 -7.51 -6.36
C PRO A 111 4.81 -7.53 -7.79
N LYS A 112 4.81 -8.71 -8.42
CA LYS A 112 4.17 -8.90 -9.74
C LYS A 112 2.67 -8.65 -9.66
N ASP A 113 1.98 -9.32 -8.73
CA ASP A 113 0.56 -9.15 -8.46
C ASP A 113 0.41 -8.48 -7.10
N PHE A 114 -0.46 -7.49 -6.97
CA PHE A 114 -0.53 -6.68 -5.75
C PHE A 114 -1.87 -5.98 -5.56
N SER A 115 -2.10 -5.50 -4.35
CA SER A 115 -3.17 -4.57 -4.02
C SER A 115 -2.60 -3.19 -3.71
N LEU A 116 -3.13 -2.14 -4.36
CA LEU A 116 -2.84 -0.74 -4.03
C LEU A 116 -4.10 -0.11 -3.44
N MET A 117 -4.05 0.28 -2.18
CA MET A 117 -5.23 0.63 -1.40
C MET A 117 -5.04 1.96 -0.69
N THR A 118 -6.08 2.79 -0.67
CA THR A 118 -6.05 4.07 0.05
C THR A 118 -7.41 4.42 0.61
N THR A 119 -7.41 5.12 1.75
CA THR A 119 -8.60 5.78 2.27
C THR A 119 -8.37 7.27 2.31
N VAL A 120 -9.17 7.98 1.52
CA VAL A 120 -8.91 9.37 1.17
C VAL A 120 -10.22 10.15 1.00
N LYS A 121 -10.17 11.44 1.29
CA LYS A 121 -11.20 12.41 0.98
C LYS A 121 -10.57 13.56 0.23
N ALA A 122 -10.64 13.51 -1.10
CA ALA A 122 -10.03 14.53 -1.95
C ALA A 122 -10.85 15.82 -1.97
N LYS A 123 -10.17 16.95 -2.21
CA LYS A 123 -10.82 18.23 -2.50
C LYS A 123 -11.82 18.07 -3.64
N ARG A 124 -13.01 18.62 -3.47
CA ARG A 124 -14.09 18.48 -4.46
C ARG A 124 -13.64 19.03 -5.82
N ASN A 125 -13.89 18.24 -6.88
CA ASN A 125 -13.52 18.53 -8.26
C ASN A 125 -12.01 18.70 -8.50
N SER A 126 -11.14 18.23 -7.60
CA SER A 126 -9.71 18.15 -7.88
C SER A 126 -9.38 17.01 -8.83
N HIS A 127 -8.20 17.10 -9.44
CA HIS A 127 -7.61 16.08 -10.29
C HIS A 127 -6.10 16.06 -10.03
N SER A 128 -5.56 14.93 -9.60
CA SER A 128 -4.15 14.81 -9.23
C SER A 128 -3.72 13.35 -9.13
N PHE A 129 -2.42 13.08 -9.29
CA PHE A 129 -1.84 11.82 -8.85
C PHE A 129 -1.61 11.85 -7.34
N LEU A 130 -2.18 10.88 -6.63
CA LEU A 130 -1.92 10.68 -5.21
C LEU A 130 -0.59 9.97 -4.98
N LEU A 131 -0.23 9.05 -5.86
CA LEU A 131 1.02 8.30 -5.82
C LEU A 131 1.55 8.16 -7.23
N SER A 132 2.84 8.39 -7.40
CA SER A 132 3.56 8.21 -8.66
C SER A 132 4.87 7.48 -8.38
N LEU A 133 5.15 6.41 -9.12
CA LEU A 133 6.40 5.67 -9.07
C LEU A 133 7.13 5.86 -10.40
N TYR A 134 8.38 6.27 -10.32
CA TYR A 134 9.26 6.46 -11.45
C TYR A 134 10.40 5.45 -11.43
N ASP A 135 10.86 5.05 -12.61
CA ASP A 135 12.11 4.31 -12.78
C ASP A 135 13.33 5.25 -12.77
N GLU A 136 14.50 4.66 -12.98
CA GLU A 136 15.80 5.33 -12.99
C GLU A 136 15.96 6.34 -14.14
N GLU A 137 15.24 6.14 -15.26
CA GLU A 137 15.16 7.11 -16.36
C GLU A 137 14.16 8.24 -16.10
N GLY A 138 13.42 8.21 -14.99
CA GLY A 138 12.43 9.23 -14.63
C GLY A 138 11.07 9.03 -15.29
N ILE A 139 10.75 7.82 -15.69
CA ILE A 139 9.52 7.46 -16.39
C ILE A 139 8.54 6.90 -15.37
N GLN A 140 7.30 7.40 -15.42
CA GLN A 140 6.26 6.94 -14.53
C GLN A 140 5.78 5.54 -14.90
N GLN A 141 6.07 4.56 -14.05
CA GLN A 141 5.68 3.15 -14.22
C GLN A 141 4.41 2.78 -13.44
N LEU A 142 4.05 3.52 -12.39
CA LEU A 142 2.80 3.34 -11.65
C LEU A 142 2.23 4.69 -11.24
N GLY A 143 0.92 4.85 -11.33
CA GLY A 143 0.23 6.08 -10.91
C GLY A 143 -1.17 5.81 -10.38
N LEU A 144 -1.46 6.35 -9.20
CA LEU A 144 -2.79 6.36 -8.59
C LEU A 144 -3.44 7.73 -8.80
N GLU A 145 -4.30 7.83 -9.80
CA GLU A 145 -5.03 9.05 -10.11
C GLU A 145 -6.28 9.20 -9.22
N ILE A 146 -6.50 10.41 -8.70
CA ILE A 146 -7.67 10.80 -7.93
C ILE A 146 -8.40 11.92 -8.67
N GLY A 147 -9.66 11.66 -9.04
CA GLY A 147 -10.48 12.60 -9.78
C GLY A 147 -11.69 11.94 -10.43
N ARG A 148 -12.18 12.53 -11.52
CA ARG A 148 -13.28 11.99 -12.33
C ARG A 148 -12.74 11.09 -13.44
N SER A 149 -13.31 9.90 -13.55
CA SER A 149 -12.89 8.84 -14.47
C SER A 149 -11.38 8.57 -14.36
N PRO A 150 -10.90 8.12 -13.19
CA PRO A 150 -9.47 7.93 -12.95
C PRO A 150 -8.90 6.84 -13.86
N THR A 151 -7.67 7.09 -14.29
CA THR A 151 -6.80 6.18 -15.02
C THR A 151 -5.93 5.44 -14.02
N PHE A 152 -5.88 4.11 -14.12
CA PHE A 152 -4.87 3.33 -13.42
C PHE A 152 -3.62 3.28 -14.30
N LEU A 153 -2.63 4.12 -14.01
CA LEU A 153 -1.40 4.18 -14.78
C LEU A 153 -0.49 3.03 -14.37
N TYR A 154 -0.08 2.21 -15.32
CA TYR A 154 0.87 1.12 -15.13
C TYR A 154 1.68 0.91 -16.40
N SER A 155 2.98 0.76 -16.28
CA SER A 155 3.89 0.35 -17.35
C SER A 155 4.97 -0.53 -16.76
N ASP A 156 5.21 -1.69 -17.37
CA ASP A 156 6.36 -2.53 -17.04
C ASP A 156 7.66 -2.04 -17.71
N HIS A 157 8.78 -2.69 -17.39
CA HIS A 157 10.11 -2.46 -17.98
C HIS A 157 10.18 -2.59 -19.53
N ASN A 158 9.17 -3.17 -20.18
CA ASN A 158 9.07 -3.22 -21.65
C ASN A 158 8.08 -2.17 -22.19
N TRP A 159 7.68 -1.21 -21.36
CA TRP A 159 6.78 -0.12 -21.74
C TRP A 159 5.36 -0.60 -22.06
N GLN A 160 4.93 -1.67 -21.39
CA GLN A 160 3.61 -2.27 -21.58
C GLN A 160 2.73 -2.14 -20.33
N PRO A 161 1.44 -1.77 -20.49
CA PRO A 161 0.80 -1.30 -21.72
C PRO A 161 1.31 0.07 -22.21
N ALA A 162 1.04 0.42 -23.47
CA ALA A 162 1.29 1.77 -23.97
C ALA A 162 0.30 2.79 -23.34
N PRO A 163 0.65 4.08 -23.22
CA PRO A 163 -0.18 5.07 -22.52
C PRO A 163 -1.63 5.19 -23.01
N GLU A 164 -1.88 4.95 -24.30
CA GLU A 164 -3.20 5.10 -24.92
C GLU A 164 -4.20 4.02 -24.48
N ILE A 165 -3.71 2.91 -23.92
CA ILE A 165 -4.50 1.75 -23.51
C ILE A 165 -4.45 1.52 -21.99
N TYR A 166 -4.06 2.55 -21.22
CA TYR A 166 -4.18 2.49 -19.77
C TYR A 166 -5.64 2.30 -19.33
N PRO A 167 -5.90 1.43 -18.32
CA PRO A 167 -7.25 1.19 -17.83
C PRO A 167 -7.92 2.46 -17.31
N LEU A 168 -9.02 2.85 -17.97
CA LEU A 168 -9.82 4.02 -17.62
C LEU A 168 -11.15 3.62 -16.96
N PHE A 169 -11.32 3.97 -15.68
CA PHE A 169 -12.53 3.67 -14.91
C PHE A 169 -13.61 4.74 -15.11
N LYS A 170 -14.25 4.69 -16.29
CA LYS A 170 -15.29 5.65 -16.69
C LYS A 170 -16.44 5.71 -15.68
N LYS A 171 -17.00 6.91 -15.48
CA LYS A 171 -18.15 7.20 -14.59
C LYS A 171 -17.87 7.08 -13.08
N ILE A 172 -16.61 6.86 -12.68
CA ILE A 172 -16.20 6.94 -11.29
C ILE A 172 -15.81 8.38 -10.96
N ASN A 173 -16.11 8.84 -9.75
CA ASN A 173 -15.65 10.15 -9.26
C ASN A 173 -15.11 9.98 -7.84
N LEU A 174 -13.80 10.10 -7.68
CA LEU A 174 -13.09 9.97 -6.41
C LEU A 174 -12.87 11.32 -5.72
N ALA A 175 -13.22 12.43 -6.38
CA ALA A 175 -13.07 13.80 -5.90
C ALA A 175 -14.43 14.48 -5.70
N ASP A 176 -15.36 13.80 -5.04
CA ASP A 176 -16.69 14.35 -4.73
C ASP A 176 -16.74 15.09 -3.37
N GLY A 177 -15.62 15.13 -2.64
CA GLY A 177 -15.49 15.75 -1.32
C GLY A 177 -15.91 14.85 -0.15
N LYS A 178 -16.18 13.56 -0.38
CA LYS A 178 -16.46 12.56 0.64
C LYS A 178 -15.27 11.61 0.80
N TRP A 179 -15.29 10.87 1.90
CA TRP A 179 -14.38 9.76 2.13
C TRP A 179 -14.67 8.62 1.17
N HIS A 180 -13.61 8.09 0.57
CA HIS A 180 -13.63 6.88 -0.24
C HIS A 180 -12.56 5.90 0.24
N ARG A 181 -12.93 4.62 0.28
CA ARG A 181 -12.01 3.49 0.39
C ARG A 181 -11.79 2.95 -1.01
N ILE A 182 -10.59 3.18 -1.55
CA ILE A 182 -10.23 2.85 -2.93
C ILE A 182 -9.21 1.72 -2.88
N ALA A 183 -9.49 0.62 -3.56
CA ALA A 183 -8.57 -0.51 -3.64
C ALA A 183 -8.50 -1.06 -5.07
N TYR A 184 -7.31 -1.01 -5.66
CA TYR A 184 -7.00 -1.65 -6.93
C TYR A 184 -6.35 -3.01 -6.67
N SER A 185 -6.92 -4.07 -7.23
CA SER A 185 -6.32 -5.40 -7.31
C SER A 185 -5.69 -5.56 -8.68
N VAL A 186 -4.38 -5.75 -8.74
CA VAL A 186 -3.64 -6.06 -9.98
C VAL A 186 -3.27 -7.53 -9.95
N GLU A 187 -3.95 -8.32 -10.78
CA GLU A 187 -3.76 -9.78 -10.85
C GLU A 187 -3.65 -10.23 -12.30
N ALA A 188 -2.57 -10.95 -12.62
CA ALA A 188 -2.29 -11.49 -13.95
C ALA A 188 -2.29 -10.41 -15.05
N LYS A 189 -3.33 -10.29 -15.87
CA LYS A 189 -3.48 -9.23 -16.89
C LYS A 189 -4.75 -8.42 -16.68
N SER A 190 -5.12 -8.21 -15.42
CA SER A 190 -6.33 -7.50 -15.05
C SER A 190 -6.08 -6.54 -13.89
N VAL A 191 -6.85 -5.47 -13.88
CA VAL A 191 -6.98 -4.58 -12.74
C VAL A 191 -8.45 -4.48 -12.33
N THR A 192 -8.73 -4.72 -11.06
CA THR A 192 -10.08 -4.62 -10.49
C THR A 192 -10.13 -3.48 -9.49
N LEU A 193 -11.07 -2.55 -9.69
CA LEU A 193 -11.39 -1.51 -8.71
C LEU A 193 -12.46 -2.00 -7.74
N TYR A 194 -12.12 -1.97 -6.46
CA TYR A 194 -13.05 -1.99 -5.34
C TYR A 194 -13.18 -0.57 -4.80
N LEU A 195 -14.41 -0.06 -4.74
CA LEU A 195 -14.70 1.27 -4.20
C LEU A 195 -15.74 1.12 -3.11
N ASP A 196 -15.44 1.68 -1.93
CA ASP A 196 -16.30 1.66 -0.76
C ASP A 196 -16.82 0.23 -0.48
N CYS A 197 -15.87 -0.71 -0.51
CA CYS A 197 -16.05 -2.15 -0.23
C CYS A 197 -16.87 -2.92 -1.25
N LYS A 198 -17.07 -2.37 -2.45
CA LYS A 198 -17.80 -3.04 -3.53
C LYS A 198 -16.90 -3.22 -4.73
N LYS A 199 -16.90 -4.42 -5.31
CA LYS A 199 -16.29 -4.66 -6.62
C LYS A 199 -17.05 -3.84 -7.65
N VAL A 200 -16.42 -2.82 -8.22
CA VAL A 200 -17.05 -1.90 -9.16
C VAL A 200 -16.85 -2.37 -10.59
N GLN A 201 -15.60 -2.60 -10.98
CA GLN A 201 -15.24 -2.91 -12.36
C GLN A 201 -13.91 -3.66 -12.41
N THR A 202 -13.79 -4.60 -13.35
CA THR A 202 -12.53 -5.22 -13.74
C THR A 202 -12.23 -4.82 -15.18
N LEU A 203 -11.02 -4.34 -15.43
CA LEU A 203 -10.50 -3.96 -16.73
C LEU A 203 -9.29 -4.83 -17.07
N GLU A 204 -9.04 -5.00 -18.37
CA GLU A 204 -7.83 -5.65 -18.85
C GLU A 204 -6.62 -4.73 -18.62
N LEU A 205 -5.51 -5.30 -18.16
CA LEU A 205 -4.22 -4.64 -18.00
C LEU A 205 -3.19 -5.41 -18.83
N ILE A 206 -2.93 -4.91 -20.05
CA ILE A 206 -2.10 -5.58 -21.06
C ILE A 206 -0.60 -5.36 -20.77
N ARG A 207 -0.15 -5.88 -19.63
CA ARG A 207 1.28 -5.96 -19.29
C ARG A 207 1.91 -7.25 -19.82
N GLY A 208 3.25 -7.28 -19.89
CA GLY A 208 4.01 -8.43 -20.34
C GLY A 208 3.81 -9.67 -19.46
N ASP A 209 4.23 -10.85 -19.94
CA ASP A 209 4.06 -12.11 -19.19
C ASP A 209 4.94 -12.20 -17.93
N ARG A 210 6.04 -11.44 -17.92
CA ARG A 210 6.98 -11.29 -16.82
C ARG A 210 7.14 -9.80 -16.49
N PRO A 211 6.08 -9.12 -16.03
CA PRO A 211 6.13 -7.69 -15.85
C PRO A 211 6.99 -7.35 -14.63
N VAL A 212 7.76 -6.27 -14.74
CA VAL A 212 8.67 -5.78 -13.71
C VAL A 212 8.47 -4.28 -13.63
N VAL A 213 8.31 -3.78 -12.41
CA VAL A 213 8.37 -2.36 -12.07
C VAL A 213 9.75 -2.14 -11.43
N SER A 214 10.52 -1.21 -11.97
CA SER A 214 11.84 -0.84 -11.45
C SER A 214 11.71 -0.25 -10.06
N THR A 215 12.65 -0.60 -9.18
CA THR A 215 12.79 0.03 -7.86
C THR A 215 13.96 0.99 -7.80
N ASP A 216 14.72 1.16 -8.89
CA ASP A 216 15.91 2.00 -9.00
C ASP A 216 15.60 3.51 -9.11
N GLY A 217 14.31 3.88 -9.25
CA GLY A 217 13.87 5.27 -9.25
C GLY A 217 13.28 5.76 -7.92
N VAL A 218 12.22 6.56 -8.01
CA VAL A 218 11.63 7.26 -6.86
C VAL A 218 10.12 7.08 -6.79
N ILE A 219 9.60 7.00 -5.57
CA ILE A 219 8.17 7.08 -5.30
C ILE A 219 7.85 8.50 -4.79
N VAL A 220 6.79 9.10 -5.34
CA VAL A 220 6.38 10.48 -5.08
C VAL A 220 4.92 10.49 -4.65
N PHE A 221 4.62 11.17 -3.55
CA PHE A 221 3.27 11.39 -3.07
C PHE A 221 2.72 12.76 -3.49
N GLY A 222 1.44 12.77 -3.84
CA GLY A 222 0.63 13.97 -3.97
C GLY A 222 0.85 14.76 -5.25
N THR A 223 1.66 14.28 -6.19
CA THR A 223 1.84 14.90 -7.50
C THR A 223 2.48 13.93 -8.48
N ARG A 224 2.49 14.31 -9.77
CA ARG A 224 3.40 13.78 -10.77
C ARG A 224 4.62 14.70 -10.83
N LEU A 225 5.82 14.17 -11.07
CA LEU A 225 6.97 15.00 -11.38
C LEU A 225 6.63 15.99 -12.49
N LEU A 226 6.90 17.26 -12.24
CA LEU A 226 6.67 18.41 -13.14
C LEU A 226 5.21 18.87 -13.29
N ASP A 227 4.24 18.22 -12.64
CA ASP A 227 2.85 18.72 -12.63
C ASP A 227 2.71 19.92 -11.67
N GLU A 228 1.88 20.88 -12.06
CA GLU A 228 1.50 21.99 -11.19
C GLU A 228 0.48 21.51 -10.16
N GLU A 229 -0.44 20.64 -10.59
CA GLU A 229 -1.49 20.01 -9.80
C GLU A 229 -0.91 19.13 -8.69
N VAL A 230 -1.53 19.29 -7.52
CA VAL A 230 -1.18 18.54 -6.33
C VAL A 230 -2.42 18.03 -5.63
N PHE A 231 -2.24 16.94 -4.91
CA PHE A 231 -3.28 16.40 -4.07
C PHE A 231 -3.56 17.36 -2.89
N GLU A 232 -4.82 17.77 -2.78
CA GLU A 232 -5.37 18.45 -1.62
C GLU A 232 -6.53 17.61 -1.08
N GLY A 233 -6.58 17.44 0.24
CA GLY A 233 -7.60 16.60 0.88
C GLY A 233 -7.14 15.99 2.19
N GLU A 234 -7.82 14.93 2.61
CA GLU A 234 -7.52 14.18 3.82
C GLU A 234 -7.15 12.74 3.43
N ILE A 235 -6.11 12.16 4.04
CA ILE A 235 -5.70 10.78 3.81
C ILE A 235 -5.44 10.07 5.14
N GLN A 236 -6.07 8.91 5.31
CA GLN A 236 -5.92 8.08 6.49
C GLN A 236 -4.93 6.94 6.27
N GLN A 237 -4.86 6.42 5.05
CA GLN A 237 -4.10 5.21 4.77
C GLN A 237 -3.70 5.13 3.29
N LEU A 238 -2.49 4.67 3.01
CA LEU A 238 -1.99 4.33 1.66
C LEU A 238 -1.09 3.09 1.76
N LEU A 239 -1.54 1.98 1.20
CA LEU A 239 -0.91 0.68 1.33
C LEU A 239 -0.61 0.06 -0.02
N LEU A 240 0.52 -0.63 -0.08
CA LEU A 240 0.83 -1.58 -1.14
C LEU A 240 1.03 -2.96 -0.50
N VAL A 241 0.29 -3.95 -0.97
CA VAL A 241 0.28 -5.32 -0.41
C VAL A 241 0.59 -6.31 -1.51
N ASP A 242 1.47 -7.28 -1.24
CA ASP A 242 1.92 -8.30 -2.21
C ASP A 242 0.88 -9.40 -2.51
N ASP A 243 -0.32 -9.31 -1.93
CA ASP A 243 -1.48 -10.14 -2.25
C ASP A 243 -2.53 -9.32 -3.00
N PRO A 244 -2.87 -9.67 -4.27
CA PRO A 244 -3.93 -9.00 -5.02
C PRO A 244 -5.33 -9.19 -4.41
N LYS A 245 -5.53 -10.17 -3.52
CA LYS A 245 -6.84 -10.41 -2.87
C LYS A 245 -7.12 -9.43 -1.73
N ALA A 246 -6.08 -8.84 -1.14
CA ALA A 246 -6.22 -7.86 -0.07
C ALA A 246 -7.15 -6.69 -0.44
N ALA A 247 -7.20 -6.31 -1.72
CA ALA A 247 -8.11 -5.28 -2.21
C ALA A 247 -9.61 -5.63 -2.04
N ALA A 248 -9.97 -6.91 -2.18
CA ALA A 248 -11.35 -7.37 -1.96
C ALA A 248 -11.71 -7.35 -0.47
N ASP A 249 -10.73 -7.66 0.37
CA ASP A 249 -10.87 -7.76 1.83
C ASP A 249 -10.52 -6.44 2.55
N TYR A 250 -10.30 -5.34 1.80
CA TYR A 250 -9.78 -4.07 2.32
C TYR A 250 -10.59 -3.54 3.52
N CYS A 251 -11.91 -3.59 3.40
CA CYS A 251 -12.82 -3.12 4.43
C CYS A 251 -13.10 -4.14 5.55
N GLN A 252 -12.53 -5.33 5.52
CA GLN A 252 -12.62 -6.27 6.64
C GLN A 252 -11.31 -6.26 7.43
N ASP A 253 -10.19 -6.30 6.71
CA ASP A 253 -8.89 -6.64 7.30
C ASP A 253 -8.01 -5.42 7.55
N TYR A 254 -8.29 -4.27 6.90
CA TYR A 254 -7.44 -3.08 7.00
C TYR A 254 -8.19 -1.83 7.48
N ILE A 255 -9.37 -1.55 6.92
CA ILE A 255 -10.16 -0.37 7.29
C ILE A 255 -11.67 -0.68 7.41
N PRO A 256 -12.06 -1.33 8.52
CA PRO A 256 -13.45 -1.70 8.72
C PRO A 256 -14.36 -0.52 8.99
N ASP A 257 -15.64 -0.78 8.77
CA ASP A 257 -16.72 0.13 9.12
C ASP A 257 -16.65 0.53 10.61
N CYS A 258 -17.25 1.67 10.94
CA CYS A 258 -17.12 2.29 12.27
C CYS A 258 -17.80 1.49 13.41
N ASP A 259 -18.41 0.34 13.10
CA ASP A 259 -18.96 -0.59 14.07
C ASP A 259 -17.96 -1.64 14.58
N ARG A 260 -16.73 -1.65 14.05
CA ARG A 260 -15.63 -2.53 14.46
C ARG A 260 -14.38 -1.72 14.84
N PRO A 261 -13.47 -2.26 15.67
CA PRO A 261 -12.17 -1.64 15.94
C PRO A 261 -11.29 -1.57 14.68
N LEU A 262 -10.36 -0.60 14.63
CA LEU A 262 -9.27 -0.65 13.65
C LEU A 262 -8.30 -1.80 13.98
N PRO A 263 -7.78 -2.52 12.96
CA PRO A 263 -6.80 -3.59 13.16
C PRO A 263 -5.38 -3.07 13.42
N TYR A 264 -5.15 -1.76 13.37
CA TYR A 264 -3.88 -1.11 13.64
C TYR A 264 -4.05 0.07 14.60
N SER A 265 -2.97 0.42 15.30
CA SER A 265 -2.95 1.57 16.19
C SER A 265 -2.72 2.87 15.41
N THR A 266 -3.61 3.84 15.54
CA THR A 266 -3.44 5.21 14.99
C THR A 266 -2.55 6.09 15.86
N LEU A 267 -2.10 5.61 17.03
CA LEU A 267 -1.33 6.38 18.03
C LEU A 267 0.00 6.91 17.50
N THR A 268 0.55 6.31 16.42
CA THR A 268 1.77 6.79 15.75
C THR A 268 1.57 8.11 15.00
N LEU A 269 0.33 8.47 14.65
CA LEU A 269 0.00 9.71 13.96
C LEU A 269 -0.04 10.92 14.91
N ASN A 270 -0.22 10.70 16.21
CA ASN A 270 -0.19 11.76 17.21
C ASN A 270 0.14 11.24 18.63
N PRO A 271 1.43 11.25 19.04
CA PRO A 271 1.81 10.89 20.41
C PRO A 271 1.31 11.87 21.48
N LYS A 272 0.84 13.08 21.12
CA LYS A 272 0.35 14.09 22.07
C LYS A 272 -1.05 13.81 22.62
N ILE A 273 -1.77 12.81 22.10
CA ILE A 273 -3.07 12.39 22.64
C ILE A 273 -2.89 11.61 23.97
N MET A 274 -1.68 11.11 24.29
CA MET A 274 -1.40 10.43 25.56
C MET A 274 -1.19 11.37 26.77
N THR A 275 -1.13 12.69 26.58
CA THR A 275 -0.79 13.65 27.66
C THR A 275 -1.94 14.54 28.11
N ARG A 276 -3.20 14.15 27.89
CA ARG A 276 -4.37 14.78 28.53
C ARG A 276 -5.25 13.77 29.25
#